data_AF-A0A455BF43-F1
#
_entry.id   AF-A0A455BF43-F1
#
_cell.length_a   1.000
_cell.length_b   1.000
_cell.length_c   1.000
_cell.angle_alpha   90.00
_cell.angle_beta   90.00
_cell.angle_gamma   90.00
#
_symmetry.space_group_name_H-M   'P 1'
#
loop_
_entity.id
_entity.type
_entity.pdbx_description
1 polymer ?
#
loop_
_entity_poly.entity_id
_entity_poly.type
_entity_poly.pdbx_seq_one_letter_code
_entity_poly.pdbx_strand_id
1 'polypeptide(L)'
;MGEKPGTRVFKKSSPNCKLTVYLGKRDFVDHLDKVDPVDGVVLVDPDYLKDRRVFVTLTCAFRYGREDLDVLGLSFRKDLFIANYQAFPPTPNPPRPPTRLQDRLLRKLGKHAHPFFFTIPQNLPCSVTLQPGPEDTGKVWEEQ
;
A
#
# COMPACT_ATOMS: atom_id res chain seq x y z
N MET A 1 30.66 17.64 10.26
CA MET A 1 30.01 16.97 9.11
C MET A 1 28.72 16.36 9.63
N GLY A 2 27.58 17.01 9.41
CA GLY A 2 26.31 16.59 10.02
C GLY A 2 25.86 15.24 9.48
N GLU A 3 25.61 14.27 10.37
CA GLU A 3 24.94 13.02 9.99
C GLU A 3 23.57 13.37 9.38
N LYS A 4 23.42 13.11 8.09
CA LYS A 4 22.12 13.18 7.44
C LYS A 4 21.24 12.10 8.09
N PRO A 5 20.07 12.43 8.66
CA PRO A 5 19.20 11.42 9.22
C PRO A 5 18.91 10.36 8.16
N GLY A 6 19.12 9.10 8.51
CA GLY A 6 18.91 7.98 7.60
C GLY A 6 17.48 7.97 7.07
N THR A 7 17.30 7.58 5.81
CA THR A 7 15.96 7.47 5.21
C THR A 7 15.12 6.47 6.01
N ARG A 8 14.06 6.95 6.66
CA ARG A 8 13.11 6.13 7.41
C ARG A 8 12.38 5.19 6.43
N VAL A 9 12.22 3.92 6.83
CA VAL A 9 11.49 2.91 6.07
C VAL A 9 10.49 2.25 6.99
N PHE A 10 9.25 2.12 6.53
CA PHE A 10 8.18 1.42 7.21
C PHE A 10 8.10 -0.01 6.68
N LYS A 11 7.84 -0.98 7.55
CA LYS A 11 7.62 -2.36 7.14
C LYS A 11 6.43 -2.97 7.85
N LYS A 12 5.74 -3.89 7.16
CA LYS A 12 4.67 -4.71 7.74
C LYS A 12 4.81 -6.14 7.21
N SER A 13 4.87 -7.09 8.13
CA SER A 13 4.95 -8.51 7.82
C SER A 13 3.56 -9.15 7.85
N SER A 14 3.36 -10.20 7.04
CA SER A 14 2.17 -11.04 7.10
C SER A 14 2.11 -11.78 8.44
N PRO A 15 0.92 -12.25 8.88
CA PRO A 15 0.77 -12.98 10.15
C PRO A 15 1.68 -14.21 10.29
N ASN A 16 1.97 -14.89 9.18
CA ASN A 16 2.88 -16.03 9.13
C ASN A 16 4.35 -15.66 8.87
N CYS A 17 4.66 -14.36 8.80
CA CYS A 17 5.99 -13.79 8.52
C CYS A 17 6.62 -14.17 7.16
N LYS A 18 5.85 -14.76 6.24
CA LYS A 18 6.35 -15.21 4.92
C LYS A 18 6.39 -14.11 3.85
N LEU A 19 5.67 -13.01 4.07
CA LEU A 19 5.68 -11.83 3.21
C LEU A 19 5.94 -10.61 4.08
N THR A 20 6.78 -9.69 3.60
CA THR A 20 6.98 -8.40 4.27
C THR A 20 7.01 -7.28 3.26
N VAL A 21 6.15 -6.28 3.42
CA VAL A 21 6.11 -5.08 2.58
C VAL A 21 6.96 -3.99 3.22
N TYR A 22 7.73 -3.27 2.41
CA TYR A 22 8.55 -2.12 2.79
C TYR A 22 8.12 -0.89 1.98
N LEU A 23 7.87 0.23 2.67
CA LEU A 23 7.51 1.53 2.08
C LEU A 23 8.40 2.64 2.63
N GLY A 24 8.75 3.61 1.78
CA GLY A 24 9.52 4.79 2.20
C GLY A 24 8.69 5.85 2.93
N LYS A 25 7.39 5.92 2.65
CA LYS A 25 6.45 6.87 3.21
C LYS A 25 5.05 6.24 3.32
N ARG A 26 4.19 6.88 4.12
CA ARG A 26 2.78 6.50 4.30
C ARG A 26 1.83 7.55 3.74
N ASP A 27 2.25 8.80 3.74
CA ASP A 27 1.51 9.91 3.16
C ASP A 27 2.05 10.20 1.75
N PHE A 28 1.15 10.33 0.79
CA PHE A 28 1.44 10.60 -0.61
C PHE A 28 0.78 11.94 -0.96
N VAL A 29 1.58 12.92 -1.37
CA VAL A 29 1.09 14.28 -1.62
C VAL A 29 0.41 14.32 -3.00
N ASP A 30 -0.80 14.85 -3.04
CA ASP A 30 -1.48 15.25 -4.26
C ASP A 30 -1.10 16.71 -4.59
N HIS A 31 -0.55 16.92 -5.78
CA HIS A 31 -0.08 18.21 -6.29
C HIS A 31 -1.09 18.85 -7.27
N LEU A 32 -2.31 18.32 -7.39
CA LEU A 32 -3.36 18.67 -8.37
C LEU A 32 -3.03 18.24 -9.81
N ASP A 33 -1.77 18.35 -10.24
CA ASP A 33 -1.27 17.92 -11.55
C ASP A 33 -0.70 16.50 -11.53
N LYS A 34 -0.45 15.93 -10.36
CA LYS A 34 0.01 14.56 -10.15
C LYS A 34 -0.07 14.19 -8.68
N VAL A 35 -0.13 12.90 -8.42
CA VAL A 35 0.03 12.36 -7.08
C VAL A 35 1.40 11.70 -6.97
N ASP A 36 2.05 11.89 -5.83
CA ASP A 36 3.27 11.17 -5.48
C ASP A 36 3.10 9.65 -5.69
N PRO A 37 4.00 8.97 -6.41
CA PRO A 37 3.85 7.53 -6.68
C PRO A 37 4.06 6.69 -5.42
N VAL A 38 3.37 5.54 -5.37
CA VAL A 38 3.51 4.56 -4.30
C VAL A 38 4.57 3.54 -4.67
N ASP A 39 5.72 3.61 -4.01
CA ASP A 39 6.88 2.79 -4.34
C ASP A 39 7.31 1.97 -3.13
N GLY A 40 7.51 0.67 -3.35
CA GLY A 40 7.91 -0.23 -2.29
C GLY A 40 8.64 -1.47 -2.77
N VAL A 41 8.98 -2.31 -1.80
CA VAL A 41 9.60 -3.62 -2.02
C VAL A 41 8.84 -4.64 -1.17
N VAL A 42 8.54 -5.80 -1.76
CA VAL A 42 8.05 -6.96 -1.01
C VAL A 42 9.17 -7.97 -0.87
N LEU A 43 9.46 -8.38 0.37
CA LEU A 43 10.33 -9.51 0.67
C LEU A 43 9.47 -10.75 0.78
N VAL A 44 9.88 -11.80 0.07
CA VAL A 44 9.16 -13.07 0.03
C VAL A 44 10.04 -14.19 0.56
N ASP A 45 9.48 -15.07 1.36
CA ASP A 45 10.13 -16.31 1.76
C ASP A 45 10.06 -17.33 0.60
N PRO A 46 11.21 -17.78 0.04
CA PRO A 46 11.25 -18.69 -1.08
C PRO A 46 10.60 -20.05 -0.79
N ASP A 47 10.70 -20.54 0.45
CA ASP A 47 10.14 -21.86 0.84
C ASP A 47 8.61 -21.83 0.86
N TYR A 48 8.03 -20.64 1.00
CA TYR A 48 6.58 -20.42 0.97
C TYR A 48 6.01 -20.29 -0.45
N LEU A 49 6.83 -19.83 -1.40
CA LEU A 49 6.38 -19.48 -2.75
C LEU A 49 5.90 -20.70 -3.53
N LYS A 50 6.70 -21.78 -3.61
CA LYS A 50 6.41 -22.93 -4.50
C LYS A 50 5.91 -22.42 -5.88
N ASP A 51 4.68 -22.76 -6.28
CA ASP A 51 4.05 -22.33 -7.54
C ASP A 51 3.10 -21.12 -7.40
N ARG A 52 3.17 -20.39 -6.28
CA ARG A 52 2.27 -19.26 -5.97
C ARG A 52 2.78 -17.96 -6.57
N ARG A 53 1.83 -17.06 -6.81
CA ARG A 53 2.09 -15.68 -7.24
C ARG A 53 1.90 -14.73 -6.07
N VAL A 54 2.68 -13.65 -6.06
CA VAL A 54 2.56 -12.57 -5.09
C VAL A 54 2.12 -11.32 -5.82
N PHE A 55 0.98 -10.79 -5.40
CA PHE A 55 0.44 -9.53 -5.88
C PHE A 55 0.50 -8.48 -4.78
N VAL A 56 0.72 -7.25 -5.18
CA VAL A 56 0.46 -6.07 -4.37
C VAL A 56 -0.74 -5.38 -4.98
N THR A 57 -1.68 -4.94 -4.15
CA THR A 57 -2.89 -4.26 -4.59
C THR A 57 -2.96 -2.90 -3.92
N LEU A 58 -3.19 -1.87 -4.71
CA LEU A 58 -3.58 -0.56 -4.22
C LEU A 58 -5.09 -0.41 -4.43
N THR A 59 -5.81 -0.19 -3.34
CA THR A 59 -7.26 -0.01 -3.35
C THR A 59 -7.60 1.31 -2.71
N CYS A 60 -8.32 2.16 -3.43
CA CYS A 60 -9.04 3.30 -2.87
C CYS A 60 -10.51 2.90 -2.76
N ALA A 61 -11.07 3.00 -1.57
CA ALA A 61 -12.44 2.57 -1.31
C ALA A 61 -13.16 3.57 -0.42
N PHE A 62 -14.40 3.87 -0.78
CA PHE A 62 -15.34 4.54 0.10
C PHE A 62 -15.96 3.52 1.04
N ARG A 63 -15.90 3.78 2.35
CA ARG A 63 -16.50 2.95 3.38
C ARG A 63 -17.48 3.76 4.21
N TYR A 64 -18.63 3.17 4.48
CA TYR A 64 -19.69 3.74 5.31
C TYR A 64 -20.29 2.65 6.18
N GLY A 65 -20.29 2.82 7.50
CA GLY A 65 -20.74 1.75 8.40
C GLY A 65 -19.96 1.74 9.70
N ARG A 66 -20.42 0.92 10.65
CA ARG A 66 -19.71 0.65 11.90
C ARG A 66 -18.80 -0.57 11.69
N GLU A 67 -17.54 -0.48 12.09
CA GLU A 67 -16.56 -1.58 11.92
C GLU A 67 -16.87 -2.80 12.81
N ASP A 68 -17.73 -2.64 13.82
CA ASP A 68 -18.04 -3.61 14.88
C ASP A 68 -19.35 -4.40 14.67
N LEU A 69 -20.14 -4.09 13.63
CA LEU A 69 -21.47 -4.68 13.41
C LEU A 69 -21.57 -5.44 12.08
N ASP A 70 -20.92 -6.59 12.00
CA ASP A 70 -21.06 -7.53 10.86
C ASP A 70 -22.42 -8.27 10.83
N VAL A 71 -23.40 -7.92 11.68
CA VAL A 71 -24.62 -8.73 11.87
C VAL A 71 -25.89 -8.11 11.25
N LEU A 72 -25.89 -6.87 10.78
CA LEU A 72 -27.12 -6.26 10.22
C LEU A 72 -26.83 -5.29 9.07
N GLY A 73 -26.19 -5.73 7.98
CA GLY A 73 -26.31 -5.12 6.63
C GLY A 73 -26.06 -3.61 6.47
N LEU A 74 -25.43 -2.95 7.44
CA LEU A 74 -25.30 -1.49 7.51
C LEU A 74 -23.90 -0.99 7.10
N SER A 75 -23.00 -1.90 6.72
CA SER A 75 -21.70 -1.60 6.13
C SER A 75 -21.80 -1.57 4.61
N PHE A 76 -21.50 -0.41 4.04
CA PHE A 76 -21.37 -0.18 2.61
C PHE A 76 -19.91 0.06 2.29
N ARG A 77 -19.42 -0.65 1.27
CA ARG A 77 -18.08 -0.44 0.72
C ARG A 77 -18.20 -0.33 -0.79
N LYS A 78 -17.64 0.74 -1.36
CA LYS A 78 -17.52 0.93 -2.80
C LYS A 78 -16.04 1.12 -3.14
N ASP A 79 -15.47 0.16 -3.86
CA ASP A 79 -14.12 0.32 -4.40
C ASP A 79 -14.17 1.36 -5.53
N LEU A 80 -13.50 2.49 -5.34
CA LEU A 80 -13.42 3.59 -6.30
C LEU A 80 -12.30 3.34 -7.32
N PHE A 81 -11.22 2.70 -6.87
CA PHE A 81 -10.08 2.35 -7.70
C PHE A 81 -9.37 1.11 -7.17
N ILE A 82 -8.94 0.26 -8.10
CA ILE A 82 -8.14 -0.92 -7.81
C ILE A 82 -7.02 -1.02 -8.85
N ALA A 83 -5.78 -1.07 -8.38
CA ALA A 83 -4.62 -1.39 -9.20
C ALA A 83 -3.91 -2.62 -8.63
N ASN A 84 -3.52 -3.53 -9.51
CA ASN A 84 -2.81 -4.76 -9.15
C ASN A 84 -1.42 -4.78 -9.78
N TYR A 85 -0.42 -5.15 -8.99
CA TYR A 85 0.96 -5.31 -9.42
C TYR A 85 1.45 -6.72 -9.08
N GLN A 86 1.88 -7.48 -10.09
CA GLN A 86 2.49 -8.80 -9.87
C GLN A 86 3.95 -8.64 -9.47
N ALA A 87 4.25 -8.84 -8.19
CA ALA A 87 5.62 -8.75 -7.66
C ALA A 87 6.40 -10.06 -7.87
N PHE A 88 5.74 -11.21 -7.76
CA PHE A 88 6.34 -12.51 -8.06
C PHE A 88 5.37 -13.43 -8.84
N PRO A 89 5.84 -14.16 -9.86
CA PRO A 89 7.16 -14.03 -10.47
C PRO A 89 7.35 -12.65 -11.12
N PRO A 90 8.57 -12.09 -11.14
CA PRO A 90 8.83 -10.78 -11.74
C PRO A 90 8.43 -10.76 -13.21
N THR A 91 7.83 -9.65 -13.66
CA THR A 91 7.54 -9.47 -15.08
C THR A 91 8.84 -9.22 -15.86
N PRO A 92 8.97 -9.75 -17.10
CA PRO A 92 10.22 -9.64 -17.88
C PRO A 92 10.63 -8.20 -18.17
N ASN A 93 9.64 -7.34 -18.42
CA ASN A 93 9.81 -5.93 -18.73
C ASN A 93 9.07 -5.10 -17.70
N PRO A 94 9.71 -4.75 -16.55
CA PRO A 94 9.10 -3.86 -15.60
C PRO A 94 8.88 -2.49 -16.28
N PRO A 95 7.72 -1.83 -16.06
CA PRO A 95 7.38 -0.60 -16.79
C PRO A 95 8.34 0.57 -16.54
N ARG A 96 9.14 0.52 -15.48
CA ARG A 96 10.07 1.57 -15.09
C ARG A 96 11.22 1.01 -14.24
N PRO A 97 12.39 1.67 -14.20
CA PRO A 97 13.49 1.26 -13.34
C PRO A 97 13.17 1.45 -11.85
N PRO A 98 13.83 0.67 -10.95
CA PRO A 98 13.70 0.87 -9.51
C PRO A 98 14.15 2.26 -9.07
N THR A 99 13.53 2.78 -8.01
CA THR A 99 13.96 4.04 -7.40
C THR A 99 15.21 3.86 -6.54
N ARG A 100 15.90 4.97 -6.20
CA ARG A 100 17.06 4.96 -5.31
C ARG A 100 16.78 4.33 -3.93
N LEU A 101 15.53 4.40 -3.45
CA LEU A 101 15.13 3.71 -2.21
C LEU A 101 15.01 2.21 -2.47
N GLN A 102 14.33 1.80 -3.54
CA GLN A 102 14.18 0.39 -3.90
C GLN A 102 15.54 -0.26 -4.13
N ASP A 103 16.48 0.38 -4.84
CA ASP A 103 17.85 -0.15 -5.02
C ASP A 103 18.59 -0.39 -3.71
N ARG A 104 18.38 0.47 -2.71
CA ARG A 104 18.97 0.27 -1.38
C ARG A 104 18.31 -0.88 -0.64
N LEU A 105 16.99 -1.00 -0.73
CA LEU A 105 16.25 -2.09 -0.12
C LEU A 105 16.57 -3.43 -0.78
N LEU A 106 16.62 -3.50 -2.11
CA LEU A 106 16.98 -4.72 -2.85
C LEU A 106 18.39 -5.19 -2.46
N ARG A 107 19.38 -4.28 -2.40
CA ARG A 107 20.72 -4.61 -1.92
C ARG A 107 20.75 -5.08 -0.46
N LYS A 108 19.93 -4.47 0.40
CA LYS A 108 19.89 -4.78 1.84
C LYS A 108 19.12 -6.07 2.16
N LEU A 109 18.05 -6.36 1.43
CA LEU A 109 17.12 -7.46 1.69
C LEU A 109 17.48 -8.73 0.88
N GLY A 110 18.24 -8.59 -0.21
CA GLY A 110 18.74 -9.71 -1.00
C GLY A 110 17.79 -10.15 -2.13
N LYS A 111 18.08 -11.32 -2.70
CA LYS A 111 17.51 -11.81 -3.98
C LYS A 111 16.00 -12.10 -3.99
N HIS A 112 15.38 -12.23 -2.82
CA HIS A 112 13.94 -12.51 -2.68
C HIS A 112 13.11 -11.24 -2.42
N ALA A 113 13.74 -10.08 -2.61
CA ALA A 113 13.09 -8.79 -2.54
C ALA A 113 12.67 -8.36 -3.96
N HIS A 114 11.40 -8.01 -4.12
CA HIS A 114 10.81 -7.66 -5.41
C HIS A 114 10.22 -6.25 -5.35
N PRO A 115 10.61 -5.33 -6.26
CA PRO A 115 10.09 -3.98 -6.27
C PRO A 115 8.67 -3.95 -6.88
N PHE A 116 7.85 -3.04 -6.38
CA PHE A 116 6.55 -2.71 -6.96
C PHE A 116 6.33 -1.21 -6.99
N PHE A 117 5.39 -0.76 -7.81
CA PHE A 117 4.98 0.63 -7.81
C PHE A 117 3.54 0.81 -8.25
N PHE A 118 2.94 1.94 -7.87
CA PHE A 118 1.65 2.39 -8.37
C PHE A 118 1.69 3.88 -8.72
N THR A 119 0.89 4.25 -9.71
CA THR A 119 0.54 5.65 -10.00
C THR A 119 -0.92 5.83 -9.62
N ILE A 120 -1.19 6.82 -8.78
CA ILE A 120 -2.55 7.15 -8.35
C ILE A 120 -3.14 8.10 -9.40
N PRO A 121 -4.31 7.80 -9.98
CA PRO A 121 -5.01 8.73 -10.87
C PRO A 121 -5.38 10.05 -10.16
N GLN A 122 -5.29 11.18 -10.88
CA GLN A 122 -5.56 12.53 -10.34
C GLN A 122 -7.01 12.74 -9.91
N ASN A 123 -7.95 11.96 -10.45
CA ASN A 123 -9.38 12.13 -10.19
C ASN A 123 -9.88 11.28 -9.01
N LEU A 124 -8.97 10.68 -8.24
CA LEU A 124 -9.31 10.00 -7.00
C LEU A 124 -9.42 11.01 -5.86
N PRO A 125 -10.36 10.81 -4.93
CA PRO A 125 -10.47 11.67 -3.77
C PRO A 125 -9.28 11.48 -2.81
N CYS A 126 -8.97 12.54 -2.05
CA CYS A 126 -7.97 12.49 -0.99
C CYS A 126 -8.47 11.66 0.21
N SER A 127 -7.56 11.18 1.05
CA SER A 127 -7.95 10.51 2.29
C SER A 127 -8.66 11.49 3.25
N VAL A 128 -9.91 11.18 3.62
CA VAL A 128 -10.76 11.96 4.52
C VAL A 128 -11.49 11.06 5.50
N THR A 129 -11.42 11.37 6.79
CA THR A 129 -12.15 10.65 7.83
C THR A 129 -13.10 11.62 8.52
N LEU A 130 -14.40 11.32 8.54
CA LEU A 130 -15.35 12.03 9.39
C LEU A 130 -15.59 11.19 10.66
N GLN A 131 -15.23 11.79 11.79
CA GLN A 131 -15.41 11.20 13.11
C GLN A 131 -16.87 11.39 13.55
N PRO A 132 -17.56 10.36 14.03
CA PRO A 132 -18.91 10.51 14.56
C PRO A 132 -18.89 11.32 15.86
N GLY A 133 -19.88 12.19 16.06
CA GLY A 133 -20.07 12.91 17.31
C GLY A 133 -20.54 12.01 18.48
N PRO A 134 -20.45 12.48 19.73
CA PRO A 134 -20.87 11.73 20.91
C PRO A 134 -22.36 11.35 20.93
N GLU A 135 -23.20 12.23 20.36
CA GLU A 135 -24.65 12.07 20.22
C GLU A 135 -25.04 11.56 18.81
N ASP A 136 -24.06 11.44 17.90
CA ASP A 136 -24.31 10.90 16.57
C ASP A 136 -24.54 9.40 16.67
N THR A 137 -25.79 9.01 16.52
CA THR A 137 -26.17 7.65 16.10
C THR A 137 -25.85 7.41 14.61
N GLY A 138 -25.38 8.45 13.90
CA GLY A 138 -24.89 8.43 12.52
C GLY A 138 -23.42 8.03 12.40
N LYS A 139 -23.12 7.26 11.35
CA LYS A 139 -21.94 6.41 11.18
C LYS A 139 -20.64 7.17 10.88
N VAL A 140 -19.51 6.57 11.27
CA VAL A 140 -18.12 6.99 10.98
C VAL A 140 -17.91 7.03 9.46
N TRP A 141 -17.15 8.00 8.99
CA TRP A 141 -16.74 8.09 7.59
C TRP A 141 -15.22 8.00 7.50
N GLU A 142 -14.68 7.23 6.56
CA GLU A 142 -13.25 7.15 6.31
C GLU A 142 -12.99 6.85 4.83
N GLU A 143 -12.13 7.65 4.23
CA GLU A 143 -11.62 7.60 2.87
C GLU A 143 -10.11 7.41 3.03
N GLN A 144 -9.60 6.27 2.55
CA GLN A 144 -8.19 5.90 2.54
C GLN A 144 -7.76 5.51 1.13
#